data_AF-A0A6G1BL10-F1
#
_entry.id   AF-A0A6G1BL10-F1
#
_cell.length_a   1.000
_cell.length_b   1.000
_cell.length_c   1.000
_cell.angle_alpha   90.00
_cell.angle_beta   90.00
_cell.angle_gamma   90.00
#
_symmetry.space_group_name_H-M   'P 1'
#
loop_
_entity.id
_entity.type
_entity.pdbx_description
1 polymer ?
#
loop_
_entity_poly.entity_id
_entity_poly.type
_entity_poly.pdbx_seq_one_letter_code
_entity_poly.pdbx_strand_id
1 'polypeptide(L)'
;MEMSHHRKEFNAAIKKAEADLHVLLAVLDTHEVLFLQGGATTHFAAMPLNLCASLSDPIDFVVSGTWSFKAFKEAKKFSAASVAWSGKDGKYTSLPPFDAIKQNPEARFLHIFDATENTN
;
A
#
# COMPACT_ATOMS: atom_id res chain seq x y z
N MET A 1 -25.54 -13.37 -13.94
CA MET A 1 -26.48 -12.34 -13.47
C MET A 1 -25.91 -11.01 -13.92
N GLU A 2 -26.42 -10.43 -15.00
CA GLU A 2 -26.01 -9.08 -15.43
C GLU A 2 -26.72 -8.06 -14.54
N MET A 3 -25.97 -7.36 -13.69
CA MET A 3 -26.48 -6.34 -12.79
C MET A 3 -25.82 -5.02 -13.14
N SER A 4 -26.63 -4.00 -13.47
CA SER A 4 -26.09 -2.66 -13.72
C SER A 4 -25.68 -2.00 -12.40
N HIS A 5 -24.51 -1.36 -12.40
CA HIS A 5 -23.93 -0.64 -11.27
C HIS A 5 -24.76 0.58 -10.82
N HIS A 6 -25.68 1.06 -11.65
CA HIS A 6 -26.59 2.15 -11.27
C HIS A 6 -27.88 1.67 -10.59
N ARG A 7 -28.12 0.34 -10.53
CA ARG A 7 -29.33 -0.19 -9.92
C ARG A 7 -29.25 -0.21 -8.40
N LYS A 8 -30.43 -0.17 -7.77
CA LYS A 8 -30.56 -0.10 -6.31
C LYS A 8 -29.92 -1.30 -5.61
N GLU A 9 -29.98 -2.47 -6.23
CA GLU A 9 -29.42 -3.72 -5.70
C GLU A 9 -27.90 -3.64 -5.60
N PHE A 10 -27.21 -3.15 -6.65
CA PHE A 10 -25.77 -2.94 -6.61
C PHE A 10 -25.38 -1.89 -5.58
N ASN A 11 -26.08 -0.75 -5.57
CA ASN A 11 -25.84 0.32 -4.61
C ASN A 11 -26.04 -0.14 -3.16
N ALA A 12 -27.01 -1.01 -2.89
CA ALA A 12 -27.20 -1.60 -1.58
C ALA A 12 -26.04 -2.53 -1.20
N ALA A 13 -25.57 -3.35 -2.14
CA ALA A 13 -24.45 -4.27 -1.92
C ALA A 13 -23.13 -3.53 -1.62
N ILE A 14 -22.77 -2.52 -2.43
CA ILE A 14 -21.52 -1.76 -2.24
C ILE A 14 -21.55 -0.95 -0.94
N LYS A 15 -22.66 -0.29 -0.61
CA LYS A 15 -22.82 0.45 0.65
C LYS A 15 -22.77 -0.46 1.87
N LYS A 16 -23.34 -1.67 1.76
CA LYS A 16 -23.25 -2.66 2.83
C LYS A 16 -21.78 -3.09 3.03
N ALA A 17 -21.07 -3.40 1.95
CA ALA A 17 -19.66 -3.79 2.03
C ALA A 17 -18.77 -2.68 2.63
N GLU A 18 -19.02 -1.43 2.26
CA GLU A 18 -18.39 -0.24 2.83
C GLU A 18 -18.66 -0.13 4.34
N ALA A 19 -19.93 -0.18 4.75
CA ALA A 19 -20.32 -0.10 6.16
C ALA A 19 -19.73 -1.26 7.00
N ASP A 20 -19.72 -2.48 6.45
CA ASP A 20 -19.11 -3.63 7.10
C ASP A 20 -17.60 -3.41 7.32
N LEU A 21 -16.88 -2.84 6.35
CA LEU A 21 -15.45 -2.52 6.50
C LEU A 21 -15.21 -1.45 7.58
N HIS A 22 -16.02 -0.40 7.61
CA HIS A 22 -15.94 0.62 8.67
C HIS A 22 -16.09 0.01 10.06
N VAL A 23 -17.06 -0.90 10.24
CA VAL A 23 -17.30 -1.56 11.53
C VAL A 23 -16.18 -2.54 11.88
N LEU A 24 -15.81 -3.43 10.96
CA LEU A 24 -14.88 -4.52 11.23
C LEU A 24 -13.45 -4.05 11.45
N LEU A 25 -13.02 -3.00 10.75
CA LEU A 25 -11.67 -2.43 10.87
C LEU A 25 -11.62 -1.16 11.71
N ALA A 26 -12.75 -0.75 12.30
CA ALA A 26 -12.90 0.49 13.05
C ALA A 26 -12.36 1.73 12.29
N VAL A 27 -12.73 1.84 11.00
CA VAL A 27 -12.29 2.95 10.14
C VAL A 27 -12.94 4.25 10.60
N LEU A 28 -12.12 5.26 10.89
CA LEU A 28 -12.58 6.59 11.32
C LEU A 28 -13.28 7.33 10.18
N ASP A 29 -14.24 8.19 10.51
CA ASP A 29 -15.00 9.03 9.56
C ASP A 29 -14.12 10.01 8.75
N THR A 30 -12.85 10.16 9.11
CA THR A 30 -11.88 10.95 8.36
C THR A 30 -11.25 10.19 7.18
N HIS A 31 -11.60 8.92 6.99
CA HIS A 31 -11.07 8.04 5.94
C HIS A 31 -12.18 7.51 5.05
N GLU A 32 -11.86 7.37 3.77
CA GLU A 32 -12.76 6.84 2.74
C GLU A 32 -12.37 5.41 2.37
N VAL A 33 -13.37 4.57 2.07
CA VAL A 33 -13.17 3.19 1.58
C VAL A 33 -13.42 3.16 0.07
N LEU A 34 -12.39 2.78 -0.70
CA LEU A 34 -12.44 2.75 -2.16
C LEU A 34 -12.41 1.32 -2.72
N PHE A 35 -13.31 1.03 -3.66
CA PHE A 35 -13.34 -0.24 -4.41
C PHE A 35 -12.78 -0.04 -5.82
N LEU A 36 -11.50 -0.38 -6.02
CA LEU A 36 -10.75 -0.08 -7.24
C LEU A 36 -10.34 -1.35 -8.00
N GLN A 37 -10.23 -1.22 -9.32
CA GLN A 37 -9.76 -2.27 -10.23
C GLN A 37 -8.22 -2.29 -10.32
N GLY A 38 -7.67 -3.34 -10.92
CA GLY A 38 -6.22 -3.48 -11.17
C GLY A 38 -5.45 -4.23 -10.08
N GLY A 39 -6.06 -4.39 -8.90
CA GLY A 39 -5.49 -5.14 -7.78
C GLY A 39 -4.24 -4.47 -7.18
N ALA A 40 -3.61 -5.16 -6.23
CA ALA A 40 -2.51 -4.60 -5.42
C ALA A 40 -1.34 -4.06 -6.27
N THR A 41 -0.98 -4.75 -7.36
CA THR A 41 0.14 -4.35 -8.22
C THR A 41 -0.08 -3.00 -8.89
N THR A 42 -1.31 -2.67 -9.29
CA THR A 42 -1.63 -1.34 -9.84
C THR A 42 -1.40 -0.24 -8.80
N HIS A 43 -1.65 -0.53 -7.52
CA HIS A 43 -1.44 0.42 -6.45
C HIS A 43 0.03 0.75 -6.18
N PHE A 44 0.98 -0.11 -6.61
CA PHE A 44 2.41 0.21 -6.51
C PHE A 44 2.79 1.47 -7.31
N ALA A 45 2.08 1.72 -8.41
CA ALA A 45 2.20 2.96 -9.19
C ALA A 45 1.19 4.02 -8.73
N ALA A 46 -0.04 3.63 -8.39
CA ALA A 46 -1.07 4.59 -8.01
C ALA A 46 -0.69 5.39 -6.77
N MET A 47 -0.01 4.79 -5.79
CA MET A 47 0.38 5.48 -4.57
C MET A 47 1.33 6.67 -4.80
N PRO A 48 2.50 6.50 -5.43
CA PRO A 48 3.37 7.63 -5.74
C PRO A 48 2.70 8.64 -6.69
N LEU A 49 1.89 8.20 -7.65
CA LEU A 49 1.18 9.11 -8.56
C LEU A 49 0.15 10.03 -7.87
N ASN A 50 -0.37 9.63 -6.71
CA ASN A 50 -1.33 10.44 -5.95
C ASN A 50 -0.66 11.24 -4.82
N LEU A 51 0.44 10.74 -4.25
CA LEU A 51 1.06 11.31 -3.04
C LEU A 51 2.35 12.11 -3.31
N CYS A 52 2.93 11.97 -4.50
CA CYS A 52 4.10 12.74 -4.93
C CYS A 52 3.69 13.77 -5.99
N ALA A 53 4.18 14.98 -5.85
CA ALA A 53 4.02 16.04 -6.85
C ALA A 53 5.12 16.01 -7.91
N SER A 54 6.27 15.38 -7.61
CA SER A 54 7.46 15.35 -8.47
C SER A 54 8.18 14.00 -8.39
N LEU A 55 8.92 13.66 -9.46
CA LEU A 55 9.87 12.54 -9.48
C LEU A 55 10.98 12.67 -8.43
N SER A 56 11.24 13.88 -7.93
CA SER A 56 12.22 14.14 -6.88
C SER A 56 11.68 13.90 -5.47
N ASP A 57 10.38 13.68 -5.31
CA ASP A 57 9.80 13.49 -3.98
C ASP A 57 10.26 12.16 -3.38
N PRO A 58 10.85 12.18 -2.17
CA PRO A 58 11.35 10.97 -1.55
C PRO A 58 10.21 10.11 -0.98
N ILE A 59 10.36 8.80 -1.09
CA ILE A 59 9.50 7.79 -0.46
C ILE A 59 10.43 6.74 0.14
N ASP A 60 10.14 6.30 1.35
CA ASP A 60 10.93 5.25 1.99
C ASP A 60 10.23 3.90 1.92
N PHE A 61 11.01 2.85 1.69
CA PHE A 61 10.52 1.47 1.64
C PHE A 61 11.21 0.60 2.70
N VAL A 62 10.39 -0.20 3.39
CA VAL A 62 10.83 -1.39 4.13
C VAL A 62 10.70 -2.58 3.20
N VAL A 63 11.83 -3.11 2.72
CA VAL A 63 11.84 -4.25 1.79
C VAL A 63 11.95 -5.55 2.57
N SER A 64 10.80 -6.14 2.88
CA SER A 64 10.62 -7.35 3.69
C SER A 64 10.25 -8.61 2.88
N GLY A 65 10.26 -8.58 1.54
CA GLY A 65 9.88 -9.73 0.71
C GLY A 65 9.74 -9.40 -0.77
N THR A 66 9.16 -10.32 -1.55
CA THR A 66 9.06 -10.16 -3.02
C THR A 66 8.11 -9.04 -3.40
N TRP A 67 6.96 -8.92 -2.73
CA TRP A 67 5.99 -7.85 -3.03
C TRP A 67 6.51 -6.46 -2.71
N SER A 68 7.11 -6.26 -1.54
CA SER A 68 7.73 -4.98 -1.16
C SER A 68 8.84 -4.58 -2.13
N PHE A 69 9.64 -5.53 -2.62
CA PHE A 69 10.66 -5.27 -3.62
C PHE A 69 10.07 -4.88 -4.99
N LYS A 70 8.98 -5.53 -5.41
CA LYS A 70 8.24 -5.15 -6.63
C LYS A 70 7.63 -3.76 -6.50
N ALA A 71 7.02 -3.44 -5.36
CA ALA A 71 6.45 -2.12 -5.09
C ALA A 71 7.52 -1.02 -5.14
N PHE A 72 8.65 -1.24 -4.48
CA PHE A 72 9.81 -0.33 -4.53
C PHE A 72 10.29 -0.10 -5.97
N LYS A 73 10.46 -1.18 -6.75
CA LYS A 73 10.89 -1.07 -8.15
C LYS A 73 9.92 -0.26 -9.01
N GLU A 74 8.62 -0.42 -8.80
CA GLU A 74 7.61 0.33 -9.54
C GLU A 74 7.59 1.80 -9.12
N ALA A 75 7.65 2.09 -7.82
CA ALA A 75 7.61 3.44 -7.29
C ALA A 75 8.76 4.33 -7.77
N LYS A 76 9.94 3.74 -8.03
CA LYS A 76 11.10 4.45 -8.62
C LYS A 76 10.82 5.09 -9.98
N LYS A 77 9.79 4.66 -10.71
CA LYS A 77 9.41 5.29 -11.99
C LYS A 77 8.72 6.64 -11.79
N PHE A 78 8.18 6.88 -10.60
CA PHE A 78 7.28 8.00 -10.32
C PHE A 78 7.73 8.86 -9.12
N SER A 79 8.85 8.54 -8.49
CA SER A 79 9.34 9.19 -7.26
C SER A 79 10.82 8.90 -7.00
N ALA A 80 11.42 9.61 -6.05
CA ALA A 80 12.76 9.36 -5.54
C ALA A 80 12.74 8.28 -4.44
N ALA A 81 12.18 7.11 -4.76
CA ALA A 81 12.03 6.01 -3.81
C ALA A 81 13.39 5.46 -3.33
N SER A 82 13.49 5.25 -2.02
CA SER A 82 14.68 4.81 -1.29
C SER A 82 14.37 3.58 -0.41
N VAL A 83 15.37 2.78 -0.08
CA VAL A 83 15.21 1.64 0.83
C VAL A 83 15.72 2.05 2.21
N ALA A 84 14.79 2.26 3.15
CA ALA A 84 15.11 2.61 4.53
C ALA A 84 15.57 1.39 5.34
N TRP A 85 15.08 0.19 4.98
CA TRP A 85 15.51 -1.08 5.55
C TRP A 85 15.27 -2.23 4.57
N SER A 86 16.11 -3.28 4.62
CA SER A 86 15.91 -4.51 3.86
C SER A 86 16.17 -5.76 4.68
N GLY A 87 15.24 -6.71 4.64
CA GLY A 87 15.35 -8.02 5.29
C GLY A 87 16.11 -9.06 4.48
N LYS A 88 16.76 -8.66 3.38
CA LYS A 88 17.43 -9.57 2.45
C LYS A 88 18.47 -10.46 3.13
N ASP A 89 19.26 -9.90 4.06
CA ASP A 89 20.31 -10.63 4.78
C ASP A 89 19.71 -11.68 5.74
N GLY A 90 18.54 -11.39 6.30
CA GLY A 90 17.75 -12.31 7.13
C GLY A 90 16.80 -13.20 6.34
N LYS A 91 16.97 -13.31 5.00
CA LYS A 91 16.10 -14.06 4.10
C LYS A 91 14.61 -13.73 4.26
N TYR A 92 14.28 -12.48 4.58
CA TYR A 92 12.91 -11.98 4.73
C TYR A 92 12.08 -12.66 5.84
N THR A 93 12.75 -13.21 6.87
CA THR A 93 12.10 -13.95 7.97
C THR A 93 11.66 -13.09 9.16
N SER A 94 11.94 -11.79 9.12
CA SER A 94 11.61 -10.86 10.20
C SER A 94 11.37 -9.46 9.67
N LEU A 95 10.76 -8.62 10.51
CA LEU A 95 10.62 -7.18 10.30
C LEU A 95 11.52 -6.44 11.30
N PRO A 96 12.02 -5.25 10.95
CA PRO A 96 12.81 -4.45 11.87
C PRO A 96 11.90 -3.89 12.97
N PRO A 97 12.43 -3.65 14.18
CA PRO A 97 11.78 -2.75 15.10
C PRO A 97 11.76 -1.33 14.50
N PHE A 98 10.76 -0.53 14.86
CA PHE A 98 10.49 0.76 14.19
C PHE A 98 11.65 1.76 14.29
N ASP A 99 12.38 1.74 15.41
CA ASP A 99 13.56 2.57 15.68
C ASP A 99 14.79 2.20 14.84
N ALA A 100 14.87 0.96 14.33
CA ALA A 100 15.94 0.53 13.44
C ALA A 100 15.73 0.96 11.97
N ILE A 101 14.55 1.49 11.63
CA ILE A 101 14.25 1.99 10.29
C ILE A 101 14.88 3.37 10.13
N LYS A 102 15.80 3.51 9.17
CA LYS A 102 16.45 4.79 8.83
C LYS A 102 15.50 5.66 8.01
N GLN A 103 14.54 6.27 8.68
CA GLN A 103 13.52 7.11 8.03
C GLN A 103 14.12 8.45 7.60
N ASN A 104 13.80 8.88 6.38
CA ASN A 104 14.02 10.21 5.88
C ASN A 104 12.87 11.13 6.32
N PRO A 105 13.13 12.17 7.13
CA PRO A 105 12.09 13.11 7.58
C PRO A 105 11.34 13.82 6.45
N GLU A 106 11.96 13.92 5.26
CA GLU A 106 11.36 14.54 4.09
C GLU A 106 10.52 13.57 3.24
N ALA A 107 10.53 12.27 3.57
CA ALA A 107 9.76 11.27 2.84
C ALA A 107 8.26 11.57 2.88
N ARG A 108 7.59 11.45 1.72
CA ARG A 108 6.14 11.63 1.62
C ARG A 108 5.38 10.58 2.40
N PHE A 109 5.91 9.36 2.44
CA PHE A 109 5.41 8.27 3.27
C PHE A 109 6.46 7.16 3.41
N LEU A 110 6.23 6.28 4.39
CA LEU A 110 6.94 5.02 4.57
C LEU A 110 6.05 3.87 4.08
N HIS A 111 6.49 3.15 3.05
CA HIS A 111 5.80 1.97 2.54
C HIS A 111 6.28 0.71 3.26
N ILE A 112 5.34 -0.02 3.88
CA ILE A 112 5.59 -1.31 4.54
C ILE A 112 4.72 -2.41 3.93
N PHE A 113 5.13 -3.66 4.11
CA PHE A 113 4.28 -4.83 3.93
C PHE A 113 4.27 -5.56 5.27
N ASP A 114 3.07 -5.78 5.81
CA ASP A 114 2.81 -6.32 7.15
C ASP A 114 2.94 -7.84 7.22
N ALA A 115 2.81 -8.54 6.10
CA ALA A 115 3.09 -9.97 5.99
C ALA A 115 4.52 -10.23 5.50
N THR A 116 5.29 -11.00 6.28
CA THR A 116 6.52 -11.62 5.79
C THR A 116 6.16 -12.80 4.89
N GLU A 117 6.60 -12.78 3.63
CA GLU A 117 6.44 -13.95 2.78
C GLU A 117 7.41 -15.04 3.24
N ASN A 118 6.87 -16.14 3.76
CA ASN A 118 7.64 -17.35 3.98
C ASN A 118 7.91 -17.97 2.60
N THR A 119 9.02 -17.60 1.97
CA THR A 119 9.48 -18.27 0.75
C THR A 119 10.10 -19.61 1.16
N ASN A 120 9.25 -20.62 1.37
CA ASN A 120 9.67 -22.03 1.30
C ASN A 120 9.87 -22.42 -0.16
#